data_AF-A0A1V5F1S4-F1
#
_entry.id   AF-A0A1V5F1S4-F1
#
_cell.length_a   1.000
_cell.length_b   1.000
_cell.length_c   1.000
_cell.angle_alpha   90.00
_cell.angle_beta   90.00
_cell.angle_gamma   90.00
#
_symmetry.space_group_name_H-M   'P 1'
#
loop_
_entity.id
_entity.type
_entity.pdbx_description
1 polymer ?
#
loop_
_entity_poly.entity_id
_entity_poly.type
_entity_poly.pdbx_seq_one_letter_code
_entity_poly.pdbx_strand_id
1 'polypeptide(L)'
;MLGNYEKALAFYQHVDFLKPGQYTTQIHIAQCYFELGKFKDALAIYYKLDAENADDVKIWRAIAKSNFFDSNLEKADYYSQKIIQAEPNANDYLLSGHICWCLHQLSAAADAYSKALKMLQNKWEVFQDLFNEDKDRLISYGIREEELPLMMDALLFREEEQK
;
A
#
# COMPACT_ATOMS: atom_id res chain seq x y z
N MET A 1 -14.98 6.28 12.80
CA MET A 1 -14.49 7.07 11.64
C MET A 1 -15.22 6.75 10.34
N LEU A 2 -15.73 5.52 10.15
CA LEU A 2 -16.55 5.10 8.99
C LEU A 2 -17.58 6.15 8.58
N GLY A 3 -18.47 6.56 9.51
CA GLY A 3 -19.53 7.58 9.33
C GLY A 3 -19.15 8.90 8.64
N ASN A 4 -17.85 9.25 8.61
CA ASN A 4 -17.35 10.42 7.90
C ASN A 4 -17.12 10.13 6.41
N TYR A 5 -16.65 8.91 6.09
CA TYR A 5 -16.37 8.48 4.73
C TYR A 5 -17.63 8.18 3.92
N GLU A 6 -18.74 7.70 4.50
CA GLU A 6 -19.99 7.58 3.71
C GLU A 6 -20.58 8.96 3.36
N LYS A 7 -20.46 9.92 4.28
CA LYS A 7 -20.88 11.32 4.01
C LYS A 7 -20.00 11.97 2.96
N ALA A 8 -18.67 11.79 3.06
CA ALA A 8 -17.73 12.28 2.06
C ALA A 8 -18.00 11.65 0.69
N LEU A 9 -18.26 10.33 0.64
CA LEU A 9 -18.62 9.63 -0.59
C LEU A 9 -19.87 10.24 -1.24
N ALA A 10 -20.95 10.43 -0.46
CA ALA A 10 -22.19 11.04 -0.96
C ALA A 10 -21.96 12.47 -1.48
N PHE A 11 -21.13 13.26 -0.77
CA PHE A 11 -20.75 14.60 -1.20
C PHE A 11 -20.00 14.59 -2.53
N TYR A 12 -18.96 13.77 -2.67
CA TYR A 12 -18.18 13.71 -3.90
C TYR A 12 -18.96 13.11 -5.08
N GLN A 13 -19.85 12.15 -4.83
CA GLN A 13 -20.78 11.65 -5.85
C GLN A 13 -21.73 12.75 -6.33
N HIS A 14 -22.19 13.64 -5.45
CA HIS A 14 -22.97 14.81 -5.85
C HIS A 14 -22.14 15.79 -6.69
N VAL A 15 -20.88 16.03 -6.32
CA VAL A 15 -19.96 16.85 -7.12
C VAL A 15 -19.75 16.25 -8.51
N ASP A 16 -19.54 14.94 -8.61
CA ASP A 16 -19.39 14.23 -9.88
C ASP A 16 -20.67 14.27 -10.71
N PHE A 17 -21.86 14.18 -10.09
CA PHE A 17 -23.13 14.36 -10.80
C PHE A 17 -23.24 15.76 -11.44
N LEU A 18 -22.81 16.82 -10.74
CA LEU A 18 -22.84 18.18 -11.25
C LEU A 18 -21.75 18.44 -12.30
N LYS A 19 -20.58 17.81 -12.15
CA LYS A 19 -19.42 17.95 -13.04
C LYS A 19 -18.75 16.58 -13.25
N PRO A 20 -19.25 15.77 -14.20
CA PRO A 20 -18.80 14.39 -14.37
C PRO A 20 -17.34 14.26 -14.80
N GLY A 21 -16.67 13.23 -14.30
CA GLY A 21 -15.37 12.78 -14.81
C GLY A 21 -14.19 13.66 -14.42
N GLN A 22 -14.36 14.52 -13.42
CA GLN A 22 -13.25 15.32 -12.90
C GLN A 22 -12.26 14.42 -12.17
N TYR A 23 -11.01 14.40 -12.65
CA TYR A 23 -9.93 13.53 -12.13
C TYR A 23 -9.81 13.55 -10.60
N THR A 24 -9.74 14.74 -10.01
CA THR A 24 -9.63 14.93 -8.56
C THR A 24 -10.86 14.44 -7.80
N THR A 25 -12.05 14.59 -8.38
CA THR A 25 -13.30 14.11 -7.77
C THR A 25 -13.34 12.58 -7.78
N GLN A 26 -12.96 11.96 -8.89
CA GLN A 26 -12.87 10.50 -9.02
C GLN A 26 -11.86 9.91 -8.01
N ILE A 27 -10.69 10.55 -7.81
CA ILE A 27 -9.73 10.13 -6.77
C ILE A 27 -10.36 10.15 -5.39
N HIS A 28 -11.07 11.22 -5.01
CA HIS A 28 -11.68 11.30 -3.68
C HIS A 28 -12.80 10.27 -3.49
N ILE A 29 -13.60 9.99 -4.53
CA ILE A 29 -14.61 8.93 -4.50
C ILE A 29 -13.94 7.57 -4.27
N ALA A 30 -12.89 7.26 -5.04
CA ALA A 30 -12.15 6.00 -4.92
C ALA A 30 -11.50 5.85 -3.54
N GLN A 31 -10.94 6.93 -2.99
CA GLN A 31 -10.39 6.93 -1.64
C GLN A 31 -11.47 6.68 -0.60
N CYS A 32 -12.64 7.30 -0.71
CA CYS A 32 -13.76 7.00 0.18
C CYS A 32 -14.17 5.53 0.10
N TYR A 33 -14.21 4.94 -1.10
CA TYR A 33 -14.48 3.50 -1.24
C TYR A 33 -13.42 2.64 -0.55
N PHE A 34 -12.13 2.97 -0.69
CA PHE A 34 -11.04 2.27 -0.01
C PHE A 34 -11.20 2.32 1.52
N GLU A 35 -11.43 3.50 2.08
CA GLU A 35 -11.60 3.71 3.53
C GLU A 35 -12.84 3.02 4.10
N LEU A 36 -13.86 2.79 3.25
CA LEU A 36 -15.06 2.02 3.58
C LEU A 36 -14.88 0.50 3.42
N GLY A 37 -13.68 0.03 3.08
CA GLY A 37 -13.39 -1.37 2.82
C GLY A 37 -13.94 -1.90 1.48
N LYS A 38 -14.44 -1.01 0.61
CA LYS A 38 -14.98 -1.33 -0.71
C LYS A 38 -13.87 -1.30 -1.76
N PHE A 39 -12.86 -2.15 -1.58
CA PHE A 39 -11.63 -2.12 -2.36
C PHE A 39 -11.86 -2.34 -3.86
N LYS A 40 -12.81 -3.19 -4.25
CA LYS A 40 -13.16 -3.42 -5.66
C LYS A 40 -13.75 -2.19 -6.35
N ASP A 41 -14.60 -1.45 -5.64
CA ASP A 41 -15.19 -0.21 -6.17
C ASP A 41 -14.11 0.87 -6.33
N ALA A 42 -13.17 0.96 -5.37
CA ALA A 42 -12.01 1.84 -5.47
C ALA A 42 -11.12 1.48 -6.67
N LEU A 43 -10.80 0.19 -6.82
CA LEU A 43 -9.99 -0.34 -7.93
C LEU A 43 -10.60 -0.06 -9.29
N ALA A 44 -11.92 -0.20 -9.45
CA ALA A 44 -12.60 0.08 -10.71
C ALA A 44 -12.36 1.53 -11.17
N ILE A 45 -12.38 2.48 -10.23
CA ILE A 45 -12.09 3.89 -10.53
C ILE A 45 -10.59 4.08 -10.78
N TYR A 46 -9.71 3.57 -9.91
CA TYR A 46 -8.27 3.76 -10.08
C TYR A 46 -7.74 3.18 -11.40
N TYR A 47 -8.22 2.01 -11.83
CA TYR A 47 -7.83 1.44 -13.13
C TYR A 47 -8.31 2.28 -14.31
N LYS A 48 -9.50 2.87 -14.22
CA LYS A 48 -9.97 3.81 -15.23
C LYS A 48 -9.04 5.02 -15.31
N LEU A 49 -8.67 5.59 -14.16
CA LEU A 49 -7.75 6.74 -14.09
C LEU A 49 -6.35 6.41 -14.64
N ASP A 50 -5.81 5.22 -14.33
CA ASP A 50 -4.51 4.74 -14.86
C ASP A 50 -4.55 4.55 -16.39
N ALA A 51 -5.68 4.09 -16.94
CA ALA A 51 -5.86 3.94 -18.38
C ALA A 51 -5.99 5.29 -19.12
N GLU A 52 -6.56 6.30 -18.48
CA GLU A 52 -6.74 7.65 -19.04
C GLU A 52 -5.48 8.51 -18.90
N ASN A 53 -4.75 8.37 -17.81
CA ASN A 53 -3.51 9.09 -17.52
C ASN A 53 -2.41 8.09 -17.15
N ALA A 54 -1.71 7.60 -18.16
CA ALA A 54 -0.53 6.78 -17.95
C ALA A 54 0.51 7.55 -17.11
N ASP A 55 1.20 6.82 -16.23
CA ASP A 55 2.36 7.29 -15.46
C ASP A 55 2.09 8.20 -14.25
N ASP A 56 0.91 8.11 -13.63
CA ASP A 56 0.68 8.70 -12.29
C ASP A 56 1.03 7.71 -11.15
N VAL A 57 2.22 7.89 -10.56
CA VAL A 57 2.70 7.09 -9.43
C VAL A 57 1.74 7.13 -8.23
N LYS A 58 0.98 8.22 -8.04
CA LYS A 58 -0.03 8.28 -6.96
C LYS A 58 -1.17 7.31 -7.21
N ILE A 59 -1.60 7.16 -8.45
CA ILE A 59 -2.60 6.16 -8.83
C ILE A 59 -2.04 4.75 -8.68
N TRP A 60 -0.79 4.52 -9.08
CA TRP A 60 -0.16 3.20 -8.88
C TRP A 60 -0.09 2.80 -7.42
N ARG A 61 0.26 3.73 -6.52
CA ARG A 61 0.24 3.49 -5.06
C ARG A 61 -1.15 3.10 -4.58
N ALA A 62 -2.18 3.82 -5.02
CA ALA A 62 -3.56 3.52 -4.65
C ALA A 62 -4.01 2.16 -5.18
N ILE A 63 -3.63 1.78 -6.41
CA ILE A 63 -3.91 0.47 -7.00
C ILE A 63 -3.18 -0.64 -6.25
N ALA A 64 -1.88 -0.47 -5.98
CA ALA A 64 -1.08 -1.47 -5.26
C ALA A 64 -1.66 -1.75 -3.87
N LYS A 65 -1.93 -0.69 -3.09
CA LYS A 65 -2.53 -0.81 -1.76
C LYS A 65 -3.93 -1.41 -1.84
N SER A 66 -4.77 -0.98 -2.77
CA SER A 66 -6.13 -1.55 -2.93
C SER A 66 -6.11 -3.03 -3.31
N ASN A 67 -5.21 -3.48 -4.18
CA ASN A 67 -5.04 -4.90 -4.49
C ASN A 67 -4.49 -5.70 -3.31
N PHE A 68 -3.54 -5.13 -2.56
CA PHE A 68 -3.04 -5.74 -1.33
C PHE A 68 -4.14 -5.91 -0.27
N PHE A 69 -5.12 -5.01 -0.21
CA PHE A 69 -6.26 -5.12 0.72
C PHE A 69 -7.38 -6.03 0.18
N ASP A 70 -7.55 -6.15 -1.15
CA ASP A 70 -8.50 -7.05 -1.82
C ASP A 70 -7.94 -8.47 -2.06
N SER A 71 -6.78 -8.80 -1.50
CA SER A 71 -6.13 -10.12 -1.64
C SER A 71 -5.67 -10.51 -3.04
N ASN A 72 -5.51 -9.52 -3.92
CA ASN A 72 -4.93 -9.72 -5.25
C ASN A 72 -3.42 -9.44 -5.22
N LEU A 73 -2.67 -10.34 -4.59
CA LEU A 73 -1.23 -10.15 -4.33
C LEU A 73 -0.40 -10.04 -5.62
N GLU A 74 -0.75 -10.76 -6.70
CA GLU A 74 -0.04 -10.68 -7.98
C GLU A 74 -0.15 -9.29 -8.61
N LYS A 75 -1.34 -8.69 -8.63
CA LYS A 75 -1.51 -7.32 -9.12
C LYS A 75 -0.90 -6.29 -8.18
N ALA A 76 -0.96 -6.53 -6.87
CA ALA A 76 -0.30 -5.68 -5.89
C ALA A 76 1.22 -5.64 -6.16
N ASP A 77 1.83 -6.80 -6.37
CA ASP A 77 3.26 -6.93 -6.71
C ASP A 77 3.60 -6.23 -8.02
N TYR A 78 2.83 -6.46 -9.09
CA TYR A 78 3.04 -5.78 -10.37
C TYR A 78 3.06 -4.25 -10.25
N TYR A 79 2.08 -3.65 -9.56
CA TYR A 79 2.06 -2.20 -9.36
C TYR A 79 3.13 -1.72 -8.37
N SER A 80 3.45 -2.53 -7.34
CA SER A 80 4.56 -2.25 -6.43
C SER A 80 5.88 -2.13 -7.20
N GLN A 81 6.17 -3.07 -8.09
CA GLN A 81 7.37 -3.04 -8.92
C GLN A 81 7.42 -1.81 -9.84
N LYS A 82 6.28 -1.39 -10.43
CA LYS A 82 6.20 -0.14 -11.18
C LYS A 82 6.58 1.08 -10.33
N ILE A 83 6.10 1.13 -9.08
CA ILE A 83 6.43 2.22 -8.15
C ILE A 83 7.92 2.23 -7.80
N ILE A 84 8.50 1.05 -7.53
CA ILE A 84 9.94 0.91 -7.22
C ILE A 84 10.83 1.36 -8.39
N GLN A 85 10.40 1.16 -9.63
CA GLN A 85 11.13 1.61 -10.83
C GLN A 85 10.99 3.11 -11.13
N ALA A 86 10.04 3.79 -10.50
CA ALA A 86 9.80 5.22 -10.67
C ALA A 86 10.51 6.02 -9.57
N GLU A 87 9.76 6.68 -8.70
CA GLU A 87 10.28 7.45 -7.56
C GLU A 87 9.69 6.88 -6.25
N PRO A 88 10.26 5.78 -5.73
CA PRO A 88 9.75 5.16 -4.52
C PRO A 88 10.11 5.95 -3.27
N ASN A 89 9.25 5.86 -2.26
CA ASN A 89 9.49 6.34 -0.90
C ASN A 89 9.52 5.17 0.11
N ALA A 90 9.70 5.49 1.39
CA ALA A 90 9.78 4.48 2.44
C ALA A 90 8.53 3.58 2.54
N ASN A 91 7.32 4.16 2.40
CA ASN A 91 6.06 3.40 2.44
C ASN A 91 5.91 2.49 1.21
N ASP A 92 6.45 2.88 0.05
CA ASP A 92 6.41 2.04 -1.14
C ASP A 92 7.27 0.79 -0.96
N TYR A 93 8.45 0.94 -0.35
CA TYR A 93 9.30 -0.18 0.01
C TYR A 93 8.70 -1.04 1.13
N LEU A 94 8.01 -0.42 2.10
CA LEU A 94 7.31 -1.15 3.16
C LEU A 94 6.19 -2.02 2.57
N LEU A 95 5.34 -1.44 1.72
CA LEU A 95 4.27 -2.16 1.02
C LEU A 95 4.85 -3.27 0.14
N SER A 96 5.94 -3.01 -0.57
CA SER A 96 6.66 -4.04 -1.35
C SER A 96 7.13 -5.19 -0.45
N GLY A 97 7.68 -4.88 0.73
CA GLY A 97 8.09 -5.88 1.70
C GLY A 97 6.92 -6.74 2.19
N HIS A 98 5.78 -6.11 2.50
CA HIS A 98 4.55 -6.81 2.89
C HIS A 98 4.05 -7.75 1.80
N ILE A 99 3.97 -7.27 0.55
CA ILE A 99 3.52 -8.06 -0.60
C ILE A 99 4.46 -9.25 -0.84
N CYS A 100 5.78 -9.02 -0.89
CA CYS A 100 6.78 -10.08 -1.06
C CYS A 100 6.69 -11.14 0.04
N TRP A 101 6.46 -10.73 1.28
CA TRP A 101 6.33 -11.68 2.39
C TRP A 101 5.08 -12.54 2.25
N CYS A 102 3.93 -11.94 1.92
CA CYS A 102 2.70 -12.67 1.64
C CYS A 102 2.83 -13.62 0.43
N LEU A 103 3.73 -13.32 -0.51
CA LEU A 103 4.10 -14.19 -1.63
C LEU A 103 5.20 -15.21 -1.28
N HIS A 104 5.57 -15.34 0.00
CA HIS A 104 6.63 -16.22 0.51
C HIS A 104 8.03 -15.92 -0.03
N GLN A 105 8.26 -14.71 -0.54
CA GLN A 105 9.55 -14.25 -1.06
C GLN A 105 10.36 -13.56 0.05
N LEU A 106 10.78 -14.34 1.05
CA LEU A 106 11.39 -13.81 2.29
C LEU A 106 12.62 -12.93 2.05
N SER A 107 13.50 -13.29 1.12
CA SER A 107 14.68 -12.47 0.81
C SER A 107 14.29 -11.11 0.24
N ALA A 108 13.37 -11.09 -0.73
CA ALA A 108 12.89 -9.86 -1.34
C ALA A 108 12.15 -8.97 -0.33
N ALA A 109 11.39 -9.58 0.58
CA ALA A 109 10.72 -8.87 1.68
C ALA A 109 11.74 -8.16 2.59
N ALA A 110 12.75 -8.88 3.06
CA ALA A 110 13.78 -8.33 3.93
C ALA A 110 14.62 -7.22 3.23
N ASP A 111 14.88 -7.37 1.94
CA ASP A 111 15.59 -6.36 1.15
C ASP A 111 14.76 -5.09 0.98
N ALA A 112 13.45 -5.22 0.73
CA ALA A 112 12.53 -4.09 0.63
C ALA A 112 12.39 -3.37 1.98
N TYR A 113 12.19 -4.09 3.09
CA TYR A 113 12.15 -3.50 4.42
C TYR A 113 13.45 -2.79 4.79
N SER A 114 14.61 -3.38 4.45
CA SER A 114 15.91 -2.75 4.66
C SER A 114 16.04 -1.42 3.90
N LYS A 115 15.50 -1.33 2.68
CA LYS A 115 15.45 -0.08 1.91
C LYS A 115 14.49 0.93 2.54
N ALA A 116 13.31 0.51 2.97
CA ALA A 116 12.36 1.37 3.68
C ALA A 116 13.01 2.00 4.93
N LEU A 117 13.67 1.17 5.75
CA LEU A 117 14.37 1.61 6.95
C LEU A 117 15.50 2.60 6.64
N LYS A 118 16.31 2.35 5.60
CA LYS A 118 17.35 3.28 5.13
C LYS A 118 16.76 4.63 4.69
N MET A 119 15.64 4.64 3.99
CA MET A 119 14.94 5.88 3.62
C MET A 119 14.39 6.64 4.84
N LEU A 120 14.03 5.92 5.89
CA LEU A 120 13.65 6.48 7.20
C LEU A 120 14.87 6.86 8.06
N GLN A 121 16.08 6.89 7.49
CA GLN A 121 17.32 7.23 8.19
C GLN A 121 17.60 6.29 9.38
N ASN A 122 17.22 5.01 9.24
CA ASN A 122 17.32 3.98 10.26
C ASN A 122 16.60 4.34 11.58
N LYS A 123 15.53 5.14 11.49
CA LYS A 123 14.62 5.40 12.62
C LYS A 123 13.70 4.19 12.82
N TRP A 124 14.20 3.20 13.56
CA TRP A 124 13.52 1.94 13.83
C TRP A 124 12.12 2.10 14.43
N GLU A 125 11.93 3.03 15.37
CA GLU A 125 10.61 3.30 15.97
C GLU A 125 9.58 3.69 14.91
N VAL A 126 9.94 4.61 14.01
CA VAL A 126 9.05 5.04 12.91
C VAL A 126 8.78 3.90 11.94
N PHE A 127 9.80 3.11 11.60
CA PHE A 127 9.63 1.95 10.73
C PHE A 127 8.69 0.92 11.35
N GLN A 128 8.86 0.61 12.64
CA GLN A 128 8.05 -0.35 13.38
C GLN A 128 6.60 0.11 13.49
N ASP A 129 6.34 1.40 13.73
CA ASP A 129 4.99 1.94 13.74
C ASP A 129 4.30 1.75 12.39
N LEU A 130 4.96 2.15 11.29
CA LEU A 130 4.42 2.01 9.93
C LEU A 130 4.20 0.54 9.55
N PHE A 131 5.16 -0.34 9.86
CA PHE A 131 5.04 -1.77 9.61
C PHE A 131 3.83 -2.38 10.34
N ASN A 132 3.57 -1.92 11.58
CA ASN A 132 2.48 -2.46 12.39
C ASN A 132 1.10 -1.97 11.97
N GLU A 133 0.99 -0.93 11.14
CA GLU A 133 -0.31 -0.48 10.59
C GLU A 133 -1.02 -1.60 9.81
N ASP A 134 -0.26 -2.44 9.11
CA ASP A 134 -0.77 -3.51 8.26
C ASP A 134 -0.62 -4.91 8.90
N LYS A 135 -0.25 -5.02 10.18
CA LYS A 135 0.03 -6.32 10.84
C LYS A 135 -1.14 -7.30 10.75
N ASP A 136 -2.37 -6.83 10.97
CA ASP A 136 -3.56 -7.68 10.96
C ASP A 136 -3.84 -8.20 9.54
N ARG A 137 -3.46 -7.41 8.52
CA ARG A 137 -3.53 -7.81 7.12
C ARG A 137 -2.51 -8.89 6.81
N LEU A 138 -1.25 -8.76 7.27
CA LEU A 138 -0.23 -9.80 7.13
C LEU A 138 -0.68 -11.12 7.77
N ILE A 139 -1.24 -11.05 8.98
CA ILE A 139 -1.78 -12.22 9.68
C ILE A 139 -2.93 -12.86 8.90
N SER A 140 -3.82 -12.05 8.31
CA SER A 140 -4.91 -12.55 7.46
C SER A 140 -4.41 -13.29 6.20
N TYR A 141 -3.17 -13.04 5.77
CA TYR A 141 -2.50 -13.76 4.68
C TYR A 141 -1.74 -15.01 5.13
N GLY A 142 -1.81 -15.38 6.42
CA GLY A 142 -1.21 -16.60 6.94
C GLY A 142 0.20 -16.43 7.51
N ILE A 143 0.70 -15.20 7.63
CA ILE A 143 1.92 -14.92 8.40
C ILE A 143 1.57 -15.08 9.88
N ARG A 144 2.29 -15.93 10.62
CA ARG A 144 2.00 -16.10 12.05
C ARG A 144 2.47 -14.88 12.83
N GLU A 145 1.77 -14.56 13.90
CA GLU A 145 2.10 -13.40 14.74
C GLU A 145 3.52 -13.52 15.31
N GLU A 146 3.99 -14.74 15.61
CA GLU A 146 5.36 -14.99 16.06
C GLU A 146 6.43 -14.67 15.00
N GLU A 147 6.07 -14.63 13.71
CA GLU A 147 7.02 -14.36 12.62
C GLU A 147 7.29 -12.85 12.45
N LEU A 148 6.40 -11.98 12.94
CA LEU A 148 6.56 -10.53 12.92
C LEU A 148 7.84 -10.07 13.65
N PRO A 149 8.08 -10.42 14.93
CA PRO A 149 9.32 -10.07 15.61
C PRO A 149 10.55 -10.76 14.99
N LEU A 150 10.41 -11.98 14.45
CA LEU A 150 11.53 -12.67 13.79
C LEU A 150 12.01 -11.93 12.52
N MET A 151 11.09 -11.33 11.76
CA MET A 151 11.45 -10.47 10.63
C MET A 151 12.21 -9.23 11.12
N MET A 152 11.79 -8.63 12.24
CA MET A 152 12.48 -7.48 12.82
C MET A 152 13.90 -7.83 13.26
N ASP A 153 14.06 -8.95 13.97
CA ASP A 153 15.37 -9.45 14.41
C ASP A 153 16.30 -9.73 13.22
N ALA A 154 15.76 -10.32 12.15
CA ALA A 154 16.50 -10.59 10.92
C ALA A 154 16.97 -9.29 10.23
N LEU A 155 16.16 -8.23 10.26
CA LEU A 155 16.54 -6.93 9.73
C LEU A 155 17.62 -6.26 10.59
N LEU A 156 17.51 -6.36 11.92
CA LEU A 156 18.47 -5.76 12.85
C LEU A 156 19.84 -6.40 12.68
N PHE A 157 19.90 -7.73 12.63
CA PHE A 157 21.13 -8.48 12.41
C PHE A 157 21.81 -8.08 11.08
N ARG A 158 21.04 -7.94 10.00
CA ARG A 158 21.55 -7.48 8.69
C ARG A 158 22.12 -6.05 8.72
N GLU A 159 21.59 -5.16 9.57
CA GLU A 159 22.11 -3.80 9.71
C GLU A 159 23.46 -3.79 10.45
N GLU A 160 23.60 -4.65 11.47
CA GLU A 160 24.85 -4.79 12.24
C GLU A 160 26.00 -5.33 11.40
N GLU A 161 25.75 -6.28 10.49
CA GLU A 161 26.77 -6.82 9.57
C GLU A 161 27.25 -5.81 8.51
N GLN A 162 26.49 -4.74 8.25
CA GLN A 162 26.80 -3.72 7.25
C GLN A 162 27.56 -2.50 7.83
N LYS A 163 27.82 -2.46 9.13
CA LYS A 163 28.57 -1.41 9.84
C LYS A 163 30.05 -1.75 9.95
#